data_AF-A0A935AKI5-F1
#
_entry.id   AF-A0A935AKI5-F1
#
_cell.length_a   1.000
_cell.length_b   1.000
_cell.length_c   1.000
_cell.angle_alpha   90.00
_cell.angle_beta   90.00
_cell.angle_gamma   90.00
#
_symmetry.space_group_name_H-M   'P 1'
#
loop_
_entity.id
_entity.type
_entity.pdbx_description
1 polymer ?
#
loop_
_entity_poly.entity_id
_entity_poly.type
_entity_poly.pdbx_seq_one_letter_code
_entity_poly.pdbx_strand_id
1 'polypeptide(L)'
;MKRITVFLIVFILTLVILPELSAQCPMCKLSAESNLRDGGTAGKGLNVGILYMLVMPYILVGTLGYLWYKNRKNPDREIQN
;
A
#
# COMPACT_ATOMS: atom_id res chain seq x y z
N MET A 1 24.08 -11.75 8.43
CA MET A 1 23.11 -12.76 7.98
C MET A 1 22.01 -13.02 8.99
N LYS A 2 22.29 -13.40 10.25
CA LYS A 2 21.26 -13.67 11.28
C LYS A 2 20.23 -12.54 11.48
N ARG A 3 20.66 -11.27 11.45
CA ARG A 3 19.75 -10.10 11.55
C ARG A 3 18.81 -9.97 10.35
N ILE A 4 19.28 -10.28 9.14
CA ILE A 4 18.48 -10.27 7.91
C ILE A 4 17.45 -11.41 7.94
N THR A 5 17.87 -12.59 8.42
CA THR A 5 16.97 -13.73 8.61
C THR A 5 15.85 -13.42 9.60
N VAL A 6 16.17 -12.76 10.73
CA VAL A 6 15.15 -12.31 11.70
C VAL A 6 14.19 -11.29 11.08
N PHE A 7 14.70 -10.31 10.34
CA PHE A 7 13.87 -9.34 9.62
C PHE A 7 12.93 -10.00 8.61
N LEU A 8 13.43 -10.97 7.84
CA LEU A 8 12.63 -11.73 6.88
C LEU A 8 11.55 -12.57 7.57
N ILE A 9 11.87 -13.21 8.69
CA ILE A 9 10.89 -13.98 9.47
C ILE A 9 9.79 -13.08 10.02
N VAL A 10 10.15 -11.93 10.59
CA VAL A 10 9.17 -10.96 11.10
C VAL A 10 8.28 -10.43 9.97
N PHE A 11 8.86 -10.11 8.81
CA PHE A 11 8.11 -9.65 7.64
C PHE A 11 7.12 -10.70 7.14
N ILE A 12 7.55 -11.96 7.00
CA ILE A 12 6.67 -13.06 6.59
C ILE A 12 5.56 -13.27 7.62
N LEU A 13 5.89 -13.24 8.92
CA LEU A 13 4.92 -13.40 9.99
C LEU A 13 3.86 -12.28 9.97
N THR A 14 4.26 -11.03 9.69
CA THR A 14 3.30 -9.92 9.55
C THR A 14 2.37 -10.11 8.36
N LEU A 15 2.85 -10.67 7.24
CA LEU A 15 1.99 -10.92 6.06
C LEU A 15 0.94 -12.00 6.30
N VAL A 16 1.25 -13.02 7.11
CA VAL A 16 0.31 -14.11 7.45
C VAL A 16 -0.78 -13.64 8.43
N ILE A 17 -0.46 -12.67 9.29
CA ILE A 17 -1.38 -12.17 10.33
C ILE A 17 -2.21 -10.98 9.84
N LEU A 18 -2.01 -10.49 8.61
CA LEU A 18 -2.85 -9.44 8.07
C LEU A 18 -4.32 -9.91 8.09
N PRO A 19 -5.20 -9.29 8.89
CA PRO A 19 -6.63 -9.57 8.76
C PRO A 19 -7.02 -9.20 7.34
N GLU A 20 -8.00 -9.92 6.80
CA GLU A 20 -8.64 -9.55 5.56
C GLU A 20 -8.89 -8.04 5.59
N LEU A 21 -8.49 -7.34 4.52
CA LEU A 21 -8.49 -5.88 4.35
C LEU A 21 -9.89 -5.23 4.42
N SER A 22 -10.80 -5.82 5.19
CA SER A 22 -11.95 -5.18 5.79
C SER A 22 -11.51 -3.92 6.52
N ALA A 23 -12.10 -2.80 6.12
CA ALA A 23 -11.76 -1.47 6.61
C ALA A 23 -11.58 -1.47 8.15
N GLN A 24 -10.46 -0.92 8.63
CA GLN A 24 -10.10 -0.84 10.05
C GLN A 24 -11.03 0.07 10.88
N CYS A 25 -12.08 0.63 10.27
CA CYS A 25 -13.16 1.32 10.94
C CYS A 25 -14.46 0.51 10.73
N PRO A 26 -14.80 -0.41 11.64
CA PRO A 26 -16.02 -1.23 11.53
C PRO A 26 -17.27 -0.36 11.45
N MET A 27 -17.26 0.82 12.07
CA MET A 27 -18.34 1.83 11.96
C MET A 27 -18.54 2.36 10.54
N CYS A 28 -17.47 2.71 9.82
CA CYS A 28 -17.56 3.24 8.46
C CYS A 28 -18.02 2.16 7.47
N LYS A 29 -17.56 0.91 7.66
CA LYS A 29 -17.98 -0.23 6.86
C LYS A 29 -19.45 -0.58 7.10
N LEU A 30 -19.88 -0.69 8.37
CA LEU A 30 -21.27 -1.00 8.70
C LEU A 30 -22.23 0.06 8.17
N SER A 31 -21.89 1.34 8.30
CA SER A 31 -22.75 2.42 7.81
C SER A 31 -22.91 2.37 6.28
N ALA A 32 -21.82 2.12 5.55
CA ALA A 32 -21.84 1.94 4.10
C ALA A 32 -22.63 0.69 3.67
N GLU A 33 -22.43 -0.45 4.34
CA GLU A 33 -23.16 -1.68 4.05
C GLU A 33 -24.66 -1.57 4.38
N SER A 34 -25.03 -0.92 5.49
CA SER A 34 -26.44 -0.64 5.83
C SER A 34 -27.10 0.29 4.79
N ASN A 35 -26.40 1.33 4.34
CA ASN A 35 -26.92 2.20 3.27
C ASN A 35 -27.19 1.42 1.98
N LEU A 36 -26.31 0.49 1.59
CA LEU A 36 -26.52 -0.36 0.42
C LEU A 36 -27.70 -1.32 0.60
N ARG A 37 -27.90 -1.87 1.80
CA ARG A 37 -29.02 -2.78 2.11
C ARG A 37 -30.37 -2.08 2.07
N ASP A 38 -30.43 -0.81 2.48
CA ASP A 38 -31.64 0.01 2.45
C ASP A 38 -31.90 0.66 1.07
N GLY A 39 -31.16 0.26 0.02
CA GLY A 39 -31.34 0.72 -1.36
C GLY A 39 -30.59 2.00 -1.72
N GLY A 40 -29.79 2.53 -0.80
CA GLY A 40 -28.87 3.64 -1.03
C GLY A 40 -27.64 3.24 -1.87
N THR A 41 -26.89 4.24 -2.32
CA THR A 41 -25.68 4.04 -3.13
C THR A 41 -24.39 4.36 -2.38
N ALA A 42 -24.50 4.94 -1.18
CA ALA A 42 -23.37 5.24 -0.30
C ALA A 42 -22.70 3.94 0.14
N GLY A 43 -21.47 3.70 -0.33
CA GLY A 43 -20.73 2.45 -0.11
C GLY A 43 -20.41 1.68 -1.40
N LYS A 44 -21.05 2.01 -2.54
CA LYS A 44 -20.66 1.43 -3.83
C LYS A 44 -19.21 1.80 -4.14
N GLY A 45 -18.37 0.79 -4.36
CA GLY A 45 -16.95 0.98 -4.68
C GLY A 45 -16.01 1.17 -3.48
N LEU A 46 -16.48 0.99 -2.23
CA LEU A 46 -15.62 1.09 -1.04
C LEU A 46 -14.40 0.14 -1.11
N ASN A 47 -14.60 -1.11 -1.54
CA ASN A 47 -13.50 -2.08 -1.69
C ASN A 47 -12.47 -1.63 -2.74
N VAL A 48 -12.90 -0.95 -3.80
CA VAL A 48 -12.00 -0.38 -4.82
C VAL A 48 -11.22 0.79 -4.22
N GLY A 49 -11.88 1.65 -3.43
CA GLY A 49 -11.22 2.76 -2.72
C GLY A 49 -10.15 2.30 -1.73
N ILE A 50 -10.41 1.23 -0.96
CA ILE A 50 -9.44 0.64 -0.04
C ILE A 50 -8.22 0.09 -0.79
N LEU A 51 -8.45 -0.68 -1.87
CA LEU A 51 -7.36 -1.19 -2.70
C LEU A 51 -6.54 -0.05 -3.33
N TYR A 52 -7.19 1.02 -3.78
CA TYR A 52 -6.50 2.19 -4.33
C TYR A 52 -5.61 2.87 -3.29
N MET A 53 -6.14 3.12 -2.08
CA MET A 53 -5.40 3.74 -0.97
C MET A 53 -4.21 2.88 -0.51
N LEU A 54 -4.30 1.55 -0.60
CA LEU A 54 -3.19 0.65 -0.27
C LEU A 54 -2.12 0.62 -1.34
N VAL A 55 -2.51 0.56 -2.62
CA VAL A 55 -1.56 0.44 -3.74
C VAL A 55 -0.80 1.74 -4.01
N MET A 56 -1.48 2.88 -3.85
CA MET A 56 -0.93 4.22 -4.11
C MET A 56 0.43 4.50 -3.41
N PRO A 57 0.60 4.28 -2.09
CA PRO A 57 1.87 4.55 -1.41
C PRO A 57 3.02 3.68 -1.92
N TYR A 58 2.77 2.42 -2.29
CA TYR A 58 3.83 1.56 -2.84
C TYR A 58 4.28 2.01 -4.22
N ILE A 59 3.35 2.40 -5.09
CA ILE A 59 3.67 2.97 -6.40
C ILE A 59 4.46 4.26 -6.23
N LEU A 60 4.02 5.14 -5.33
CA LEU A 60 4.67 6.42 -5.07
C LEU A 60 6.11 6.22 -4.57
N VAL A 61 6.32 5.38 -3.55
CA VAL A 61 7.66 5.09 -3.02
C VAL A 61 8.53 4.40 -4.06
N GLY A 62 8.00 3.42 -4.80
CA GLY A 62 8.73 2.73 -5.86
C GLY A 62 9.18 3.68 -6.98
N THR A 63 8.30 4.59 -7.39
CA THR A 63 8.59 5.59 -8.43
C THR A 63 9.66 6.57 -7.96
N LEU A 64 9.52 7.12 -6.75
CA LEU A 64 10.51 8.03 -6.18
C LEU A 64 11.87 7.35 -5.98
N GLY A 65 11.87 6.10 -5.47
CA GLY A 65 13.09 5.31 -5.31
C GLY A 65 13.78 5.02 -6.65
N TYR A 66 13.01 4.68 -7.68
CA TYR A 66 13.54 4.47 -9.03
C TYR A 66 14.14 5.75 -9.63
N LEU A 67 13.44 6.88 -9.52
CA LEU A 67 13.93 8.17 -9.99
C LEU A 67 15.21 8.59 -9.26
N TRP A 68 15.24 8.42 -7.93
CA TRP A 68 16.44 8.70 -7.13
C TRP A 68 17.62 7.82 -7.53
N TYR A 69 17.41 6.52 -7.72
CA TYR A 69 18.45 5.60 -8.17
C TYR A 69 18.97 5.96 -9.56
N LYS A 70 18.08 6.28 -10.51
CA LYS A 70 18.44 6.71 -11.86
C LYS A 70 19.25 8.02 -11.83
N ASN A 71 18.86 8.98 -11.00
CA ASN A 71 19.58 10.23 -10.85
C ASN A 71 20.98 10.02 -10.24
N ARG A 72 21.09 9.13 -9.25
CA ARG A 72 22.36 8.82 -8.57
C ARG A 72 23.27 7.88 -9.36
N LYS A 73 22.77 7.17 -10.37
CA LYS A 73 23.58 6.35 -11.30
C LYS A 73 24.09 7.15 -12.51
N ASN A 74 23.75 8.43 -12.63
CA ASN A 74 24.32 9.37 -13.61
C ASN A 74 25.33 10.39 -13.03
N PRO A 75 26.23 10.08 -12.09
CA PRO A 75 27.33 11.00 -11.75
C PRO A 75 28.39 11.04 -12.87
N ASP A 76 28.35 10.11 -13.82
CA ASP A 76 29.32 10.01 -14.91
C ASP A 76 29.01 10.93 -16.11
N ARG A 77 27.89 11.67 -16.08
CA ARG A 77 27.54 12.64 -17.15
C ARG A 77 27.93 14.09 -16.86
N GLU A 78 28.41 14.42 -15.66
CA GLU A 78 28.95 15.76 -15.36
C GLU A 78 30.48 15.85 -15.56
N ILE A 79 31.19 14.72 -15.73
CA ILE A 79 32.64 14.73 -16.02
C ILE A 79 32.93 14.77 -17.53
N GLN A 80 31.90 14.89 -18.39
CA GLN A 80 32.03 14.93 -19.87
C GLN A 80 31.51 16.21 -20.56
N ASN A 81 31.26 17.31 -19.84
CA ASN A 81 31.09 18.65 -20.44
C ASN A 81 32.12 19.61 -19.88
#